data_AF-A0A842KVZ2-F1
#
_entry.id   AF-A0A842KVZ2-F1
#
_cell.length_a   1.000
_cell.length_b   1.000
_cell.length_c   1.000
_cell.angle_alpha   90.00
_cell.angle_beta   90.00
_cell.angle_gamma   90.00
#
_symmetry.space_group_name_H-M   'P 1'
#
loop_
_entity.id
_entity.type
_entity.pdbx_description
1 polymer ?
#
loop_
_entity_poly.entity_id
_entity_poly.type
_entity_poly.pdbx_seq_one_letter_code
_entity_poly.pdbx_strand_id
1 'polypeptide(L)'
;MERIVDWLDEFIADNKRAPTEREIAREQPVAVLRKIDINRLARLRAPPPVIRSGEPRDWQADLENELSTDADDRSVIFYVDSEGGKGKTWFQQWLVSEKPDRVQILGVGKRDDMCFAIDPDKSIFLVNVPRGGMEFLQYTVLEQLKDRMVFSTKYQSVMKVLPQNVHVVVFSNEQPDMTKMSEDRYVIRSMQ
;
A
#
# COMPACT_ATOMS: atom_id res chain seq x y z
N MET A 1 24.49 20.24 -5.18
CA MET A 1 23.67 19.25 -4.45
C MET A 1 22.93 19.97 -3.34
N GLU A 2 23.61 20.63 -2.41
CA GLU A 2 22.99 21.46 -1.34
C GLU A 2 21.95 22.45 -1.88
N ARG A 3 22.30 23.32 -2.85
CA ARG A 3 21.35 24.26 -3.47
C ARG A 3 20.07 23.62 -4.07
N ILE A 4 20.14 22.36 -4.50
CA ILE A 4 18.97 21.65 -5.04
C ILE A 4 18.09 21.16 -3.89
N VAL A 5 18.70 20.71 -2.79
CA VAL A 5 17.98 20.27 -1.59
C VAL A 5 17.30 21.47 -0.93
N ASP A 6 18.00 22.59 -0.78
CA ASP A 6 17.43 23.82 -0.22
C ASP A 6 16.22 24.29 -1.03
N TRP A 7 16.35 24.30 -2.36
CA TRP A 7 15.24 24.61 -3.26
C TRP A 7 14.06 23.63 -3.13
N LEU A 8 14.33 22.33 -2.97
CA LEU A 8 13.27 21.34 -2.74
C LEU A 8 12.54 21.62 -1.42
N ASP A 9 13.28 21.92 -0.36
CA ASP A 9 12.71 22.18 0.96
C ASP A 9 11.85 23.46 0.97
N GLU A 10 12.33 24.53 0.34
CA GLU A 10 11.56 25.76 0.14
C GLU A 10 10.29 25.48 -0.67
N PHE A 11 10.41 24.79 -1.82
CA PHE A 11 9.26 24.46 -2.66
C PHE A 11 8.21 23.64 -1.89
N ILE A 12 8.64 22.62 -1.13
CA ILE A 12 7.76 21.75 -0.35
C ILE A 12 7.12 22.53 0.80
N ALA A 13 7.87 23.42 1.46
CA ALA A 13 7.35 24.26 2.53
C ALA A 13 6.20 25.15 2.02
N ASP A 14 6.34 25.72 0.83
CA ASP A 14 5.35 26.63 0.24
C ASP A 14 4.15 25.89 -0.35
N ASN A 15 4.39 24.76 -1.02
CA ASN A 15 3.36 24.08 -1.83
C ASN A 15 2.73 22.86 -1.12
N LYS A 16 3.33 22.39 -0.02
CA LYS A 16 2.93 21.17 0.70
C LYS A 16 2.87 19.92 -0.19
N ARG A 17 3.70 19.87 -1.23
CA ARG A 17 3.84 18.74 -2.17
C ARG A 17 5.22 18.73 -2.82
N ALA A 18 5.59 17.60 -3.42
CA ALA A 18 6.74 17.53 -4.31
C ALA A 18 6.51 18.39 -5.58
N PRO A 19 7.56 19.01 -6.14
CA PRO A 19 7.49 19.58 -7.48
C PRO A 19 7.28 18.48 -8.53
N THR A 20 6.54 18.82 -9.58
CA THR A 20 6.38 17.99 -10.77
C THR A 20 7.68 17.94 -11.58
N GLU A 21 7.82 16.91 -12.42
CA GLU A 21 8.98 16.80 -13.33
C GLU A 21 9.14 18.04 -14.22
N ARG A 22 8.03 18.65 -14.65
CA ARG A 22 8.03 19.89 -15.44
C ARG A 22 8.54 21.09 -14.65
N GLU A 23 8.15 21.24 -13.39
CA GLU A 23 8.65 22.31 -12.50
C GLU A 23 10.14 22.12 -12.23
N ILE A 24 10.59 20.89 -11.96
CA ILE A 24 12.01 20.55 -11.81
C ILE A 24 12.78 20.89 -13.09
N ALA A 25 12.28 20.51 -14.27
CA ALA A 25 12.95 20.80 -15.54
C ALA A 25 13.06 22.30 -15.81
N ARG A 26 12.11 23.11 -15.32
CA ARG A 26 12.11 24.56 -15.49
C ARG A 26 13.08 25.25 -14.52
N GLU A 27 13.03 24.89 -13.24
CA GLU A 27 13.78 25.59 -12.18
C GLU A 27 15.16 24.98 -11.91
N GLN A 28 15.30 23.66 -12.08
CA GLN A 28 16.52 22.88 -11.80
C GLN A 28 16.94 22.00 -13.02
N PRO A 29 17.08 22.55 -14.24
CA PRO A 29 17.36 21.77 -15.46
C PRO A 29 18.66 20.95 -15.37
N VAL A 30 19.66 21.46 -14.65
CA VAL A 30 20.95 20.77 -14.46
C VAL A 30 20.77 19.45 -13.70
N ALA A 31 19.83 19.37 -12.76
CA ALA A 31 19.55 18.15 -12.01
C ALA A 31 19.02 17.04 -12.93
N VAL A 32 18.13 17.41 -13.85
CA VAL A 32 17.56 16.51 -14.88
C VAL A 32 18.66 16.03 -15.83
N LEU A 33 19.46 16.95 -16.37
CA LEU A 33 20.53 16.61 -17.31
C LEU A 33 21.61 15.71 -16.70
N ARG A 34 21.88 15.86 -15.40
CA ARG A 34 22.83 15.02 -14.66
C ARG A 34 22.27 13.66 -14.25
N LYS A 35 21.02 13.34 -14.62
CA LYS A 35 20.32 12.10 -14.22
C LYS A 35 20.37 11.86 -12.71
N ILE A 36 20.36 12.94 -11.93
CA ILE A 36 20.13 12.83 -10.49
C ILE A 36 18.66 12.46 -10.34
N ASP A 37 18.35 11.43 -9.56
CA ASP A 37 16.96 11.03 -9.29
C ASP A 37 16.28 11.99 -8.30
N ILE A 38 16.26 13.27 -8.69
CA ILE A 38 15.67 14.38 -7.94
C ILE A 38 14.16 14.17 -7.77
N ASN A 39 13.49 13.53 -8.74
CA ASN A 39 12.07 13.20 -8.64
C ASN A 39 11.79 12.22 -7.49
N ARG A 40 12.66 11.22 -7.28
CA ARG A 40 12.54 10.32 -6.13
C ARG A 40 12.85 11.04 -4.83
N LEU A 41 13.92 11.82 -4.77
CA LEU A 41 14.26 12.59 -3.57
C LEU A 41 13.13 13.55 -3.17
N ALA A 42 12.59 14.30 -4.12
CA ALA A 42 11.46 15.20 -3.90
C ALA A 42 10.25 14.48 -3.30
N ARG A 43 9.90 13.30 -3.82
CA ARG A 43 8.79 12.48 -3.30
C ARG A 43 9.03 11.94 -1.91
N LEU A 44 10.27 11.57 -1.58
CA LEU A 44 10.64 11.09 -0.23
C LEU A 44 10.67 12.21 0.81
N ARG A 45 10.89 13.46 0.38
CA ARG A 45 10.93 14.63 1.28
C ARG A 45 9.57 15.30 1.46
N ALA A 46 8.73 15.25 0.43
CA ALA A 46 7.41 15.85 0.47
C ALA A 46 6.50 15.11 1.46
N PRO A 47 5.57 15.81 2.12
CA PRO A 47 4.53 15.14 2.88
C PRO A 47 3.72 14.23 1.93
N PRO A 48 3.30 13.05 2.40
CA PRO A 48 2.47 12.16 1.61
C PRO A 48 1.13 12.83 1.24
N PRO A 49 0.60 12.58 0.03
CA PRO A 49 -0.64 13.21 -0.40
C PRO A 49 -1.85 12.69 0.38
N VAL A 50 -2.74 13.60 0.78
CA VAL A 50 -4.05 13.26 1.35
C VAL A 50 -5.03 12.99 0.21
N ILE A 51 -5.44 11.72 0.05
CA ILE A 51 -6.34 11.27 -1.02
C ILE A 51 -7.81 11.46 -0.62
N ARG A 52 -8.15 11.15 0.63
CA ARG A 52 -9.50 11.27 1.19
C ARG A 52 -9.44 11.75 2.63
N SER A 53 -10.47 12.49 3.02
CA SER A 53 -10.76 12.91 4.39
C SER A 53 -12.23 12.66 4.71
N GLY A 54 -12.57 12.64 6.00
CA GLY A 54 -13.93 12.42 6.50
C GLY A 54 -13.99 11.33 7.56
N GLU A 55 -15.20 11.06 8.04
CA GLU A 55 -15.45 10.09 9.11
C GLU A 55 -15.72 8.68 8.54
N PRO A 56 -15.06 7.63 9.07
CA PRO A 56 -15.34 6.26 8.68
C PRO A 56 -16.75 5.82 9.11
N ARG A 57 -17.38 4.98 8.29
CA ARG A 57 -18.60 4.22 8.67
C ARG A 57 -18.26 3.22 9.78
N ASP A 58 -19.26 2.73 10.49
CA ASP A 58 -19.09 1.81 11.62
C ASP A 58 -18.12 0.64 11.33
N TRP A 59 -18.34 -0.12 10.25
CA TRP A 59 -17.44 -1.23 9.89
C TRP A 59 -16.00 -0.79 9.55
N GLN A 60 -15.84 0.44 9.03
CA GLN A 60 -14.55 1.01 8.69
C GLN A 60 -13.81 1.42 9.97
N ALA A 61 -14.53 1.98 10.95
CA ALA A 61 -13.99 2.31 12.26
C ALA A 61 -13.60 1.04 13.03
N ASP A 62 -14.43 0.00 12.99
CA ASP A 62 -14.11 -1.29 13.61
C ASP A 62 -12.83 -1.89 13.02
N LEU A 63 -12.69 -1.86 11.69
CA LEU A 63 -11.48 -2.32 11.03
C LEU A 63 -10.27 -1.44 11.37
N GLU A 64 -10.44 -0.12 11.43
CA GLU A 64 -9.35 0.79 11.80
C GLU A 64 -8.85 0.57 13.23
N ASN A 65 -9.76 0.29 14.17
CA ASN A 65 -9.44 -0.07 15.54
C ASN A 65 -8.62 -1.38 15.59
N GLU A 66 -9.03 -2.41 14.85
CA GLU A 66 -8.30 -3.68 14.74
C GLU A 66 -6.92 -3.49 14.10
N LEU A 67 -6.81 -2.69 13.04
CA LEU A 67 -5.53 -2.39 12.39
C LEU A 67 -4.61 -1.51 13.25
N SER A 68 -5.15 -0.89 14.29
CA SER A 68 -4.38 -0.10 15.26
C SER A 68 -3.72 -0.96 16.33
N THR A 69 -4.18 -2.20 16.54
CA THR A 69 -3.52 -3.17 17.41
C THR A 69 -2.44 -3.94 16.67
N ASP A 70 -1.66 -4.74 17.41
CA ASP A 70 -0.68 -5.65 16.81
C ASP A 70 -1.38 -6.70 15.94
N ALA A 71 -0.74 -7.03 14.81
CA ALA A 71 -1.20 -8.10 13.95
C ALA A 71 -0.83 -9.46 14.52
N ASP A 72 -1.70 -10.44 14.31
CA ASP A 72 -1.40 -11.84 14.53
C ASP A 72 -0.41 -12.37 13.47
N ASP A 73 -0.02 -13.63 13.56
CA ASP A 73 0.95 -14.26 12.66
C ASP A 73 0.31 -15.01 11.47
N ARG A 74 -1.02 -15.23 11.46
CA ARG A 74 -1.64 -16.16 10.48
C ARG A 74 -2.80 -15.59 9.68
N SER A 75 -3.63 -14.77 10.30
CA SER A 75 -4.91 -14.31 9.76
C SER A 75 -4.76 -13.33 8.60
N VAL A 76 -5.55 -13.57 7.56
CA VAL A 76 -5.78 -12.68 6.42
C VAL A 76 -7.27 -12.34 6.42
N ILE A 77 -7.57 -11.05 6.52
CA ILE A 77 -8.95 -10.56 6.63
C ILE A 77 -9.50 -10.33 5.22
N PHE A 78 -10.63 -10.95 4.89
CA PHE A 78 -11.32 -10.77 3.61
C PHE A 78 -12.62 -9.99 3.82
N TYR A 79 -12.69 -8.77 3.30
CA TYR A 79 -13.93 -7.99 3.21
C TYR A 79 -14.59 -8.23 1.85
N VAL A 80 -15.67 -9.02 1.86
CA VAL A 80 -16.39 -9.44 0.65
C VAL A 80 -17.69 -8.67 0.54
N ASP A 81 -17.86 -7.96 -0.56
CA ASP A 81 -19.05 -7.15 -0.86
C ASP A 81 -19.50 -7.41 -2.30
N SER A 82 -20.48 -8.30 -2.44
CA SER A 82 -21.01 -8.78 -3.71
C SER A 82 -21.74 -7.68 -4.51
N GLU A 83 -22.45 -6.79 -3.82
CA GLU A 83 -23.24 -5.73 -4.43
C GLU A 83 -22.35 -4.58 -4.93
N GLY A 84 -21.33 -4.20 -4.15
CA GLY A 84 -20.49 -3.03 -4.38
C GLY A 84 -20.99 -1.79 -3.62
N GLY A 85 -20.18 -0.73 -3.64
CA GLY A 85 -20.58 0.58 -3.11
C GLY A 85 -20.55 0.71 -1.58
N LYS A 86 -20.04 -0.29 -0.85
CA LYS A 86 -19.98 -0.25 0.63
C LYS A 86 -18.85 0.64 1.20
N GLY A 87 -18.05 1.27 0.34
CA GLY A 87 -17.00 2.22 0.72
C GLY A 87 -15.61 1.60 0.91
N LYS A 88 -15.35 0.39 0.39
CA LYS A 88 -14.03 -0.28 0.47
C LYS A 88 -12.90 0.57 -0.10
N THR A 89 -13.09 1.14 -1.30
CA THR A 89 -12.10 2.02 -1.94
C THR A 89 -11.92 3.31 -1.14
N TRP A 90 -13.00 3.86 -0.59
CA TRP A 90 -12.92 5.06 0.24
C TRP A 90 -12.08 4.79 1.49
N PHE A 91 -12.32 3.66 2.17
CA PHE A 91 -11.56 3.28 3.37
C PHE A 91 -10.07 3.13 3.08
N GLN A 92 -9.71 2.43 2.00
CA GLN A 92 -8.30 2.27 1.62
C GLN A 92 -7.62 3.63 1.36
N GLN A 93 -8.28 4.51 0.61
CA GLN A 93 -7.78 5.86 0.32
C GLN A 93 -7.68 6.73 1.57
N TRP A 94 -8.63 6.62 2.49
CA TRP A 94 -8.65 7.34 3.75
C TRP A 94 -7.52 6.83 4.67
N LEU A 95 -7.41 5.52 4.87
CA LEU A 95 -6.44 4.94 5.80
C LEU A 95 -5.00 5.18 5.36
N VAL A 96 -4.71 5.16 4.05
CA VAL A 96 -3.37 5.53 3.55
C VAL A 96 -3.07 7.02 3.69
N SER A 97 -4.11 7.88 3.73
CA SER A 97 -3.96 9.32 3.98
C SER A 97 -3.68 9.59 5.46
N GLU A 98 -4.35 8.87 6.36
CA GLU A 98 -4.21 9.01 7.82
C GLU A 98 -2.94 8.35 8.37
N LYS A 99 -2.54 7.19 7.80
CA LYS A 99 -1.40 6.39 8.28
C LYS A 99 -0.42 6.06 7.15
N PRO A 100 0.12 7.07 6.43
CA PRO A 100 0.94 6.88 5.23
C PRO A 100 2.23 6.10 5.51
N ASP A 101 2.77 6.19 6.72
CA ASP A 101 3.99 5.47 7.10
C ASP A 101 3.75 3.98 7.36
N ARG A 102 2.52 3.59 7.72
CA ARG A 102 2.17 2.20 8.08
C ARG A 102 1.50 1.42 6.95
N VAL A 103 0.78 2.11 6.06
CA VAL A 103 -0.17 1.49 5.13
C VAL A 103 0.39 1.44 3.72
N GLN A 104 0.20 0.30 3.06
CA GLN A 104 0.42 0.15 1.63
C GLN A 104 -0.79 -0.49 0.97
N ILE A 105 -1.23 0.11 -0.14
CA ILE A 105 -2.27 -0.44 -1.01
C ILE A 105 -1.59 -1.22 -2.14
N LEU A 106 -2.04 -2.45 -2.38
CA LEU A 106 -1.59 -3.31 -3.46
C LEU A 106 -2.76 -3.66 -4.37
N GLY A 107 -2.54 -3.61 -5.68
CA GLY A 107 -3.42 -4.24 -6.65
C GLY A 107 -3.08 -5.72 -6.83
N VAL A 108 -4.01 -6.48 -7.39
CA VAL A 108 -3.70 -7.81 -7.91
C VAL A 108 -2.84 -7.73 -9.17
N GLY A 109 -1.97 -8.71 -9.36
CA GLY A 109 -1.06 -8.77 -10.50
C GLY A 109 -0.21 -10.03 -10.47
N LYS A 110 0.83 -10.07 -11.31
CA LYS A 110 1.79 -11.18 -11.27
C LYS A 110 2.50 -11.20 -9.92
N ARG A 111 2.78 -12.40 -9.40
CA ARG A 111 3.47 -12.61 -8.13
C ARG A 111 4.74 -11.75 -8.00
N ASP A 112 5.61 -11.80 -9.00
CA ASP A 112 6.89 -11.10 -8.96
C ASP A 112 6.74 -9.58 -8.94
N ASP A 113 5.70 -9.04 -9.59
CA ASP A 113 5.37 -7.62 -9.57
C ASP A 113 4.88 -7.19 -8.18
N MET A 114 4.03 -8.00 -7.55
CA MET A 114 3.55 -7.76 -6.18
C MET A 114 4.70 -7.83 -5.16
N CYS A 115 5.51 -8.90 -5.19
CA CYS A 115 6.68 -9.05 -4.33
C CYS A 115 7.66 -7.89 -4.50
N PHE A 116 7.84 -7.41 -5.73
CA PHE A 116 8.69 -6.25 -6.01
C PHE A 116 8.13 -4.95 -5.43
N ALA A 117 6.81 -4.76 -5.47
CA ALA A 117 6.16 -3.57 -4.96
C ALA A 117 6.11 -3.48 -3.42
N ILE A 118 6.12 -4.61 -2.70
CA ILE A 118 6.04 -4.64 -1.23
C ILE A 118 7.16 -3.81 -0.59
N ASP A 119 6.79 -2.86 0.25
CA ASP A 119 7.70 -2.06 1.06
C ASP A 119 7.84 -2.72 2.45
N PRO A 120 9.04 -3.20 2.84
CA PRO A 120 9.24 -3.91 4.10
C PRO A 120 9.06 -3.03 5.34
N ASP A 121 9.01 -1.71 5.21
CA ASP A 121 8.81 -0.80 6.34
C ASP A 121 7.32 -0.66 6.71
N LYS A 122 6.41 -1.22 5.89
CA LYS A 122 4.95 -1.13 6.09
C LYS A 122 4.44 -2.25 6.99
N SER A 123 3.38 -1.94 7.74
CA SER A 123 2.77 -2.87 8.71
C SER A 123 1.34 -3.26 8.36
N ILE A 124 0.69 -2.55 7.43
CA ILE A 124 -0.69 -2.79 7.00
C ILE A 124 -0.72 -2.87 5.47
N PHE A 125 -1.09 -4.03 4.94
CA PHE A 125 -1.22 -4.27 3.51
C PHE A 125 -2.70 -4.42 3.13
N LEU A 126 -3.17 -3.51 2.29
CA LEU A 126 -4.55 -3.51 1.76
C LEU A 126 -4.51 -3.99 0.31
N VAL A 127 -5.03 -5.18 0.04
CA VAL A 127 -5.07 -5.76 -1.30
C VAL A 127 -6.43 -5.50 -1.92
N ASN A 128 -6.46 -4.73 -3.00
CA ASN A 128 -7.69 -4.40 -3.73
C ASN A 128 -7.90 -5.36 -4.90
N VAL A 129 -8.91 -6.21 -4.81
CA VAL A 129 -9.30 -7.15 -5.85
C VAL A 129 -10.52 -6.58 -6.59
N PRO A 130 -10.37 -6.16 -7.87
CA PRO A 130 -11.52 -5.70 -8.66
C PRO A 130 -12.48 -6.87 -8.95
N ARG A 131 -13.70 -6.55 -9.38
CA ARG A 131 -14.68 -7.55 -9.82
C ARG A 131 -14.12 -8.35 -11.02
N GLY A 132 -14.22 -9.67 -10.97
CA GLY A 132 -13.59 -10.62 -11.89
C GLY A 132 -12.09 -10.83 -11.63
N GLY A 133 -11.54 -10.22 -10.57
CA GLY A 133 -10.12 -10.22 -10.28
C GLY A 133 -9.64 -11.32 -9.34
N MET A 134 -10.57 -12.08 -8.74
CA MET A 134 -10.25 -13.03 -7.66
C MET A 134 -9.34 -14.17 -8.13
N GLU A 135 -9.47 -14.59 -9.39
CA GLU A 135 -8.60 -15.60 -9.99
C GLU A 135 -7.13 -15.17 -10.08
N PHE A 136 -6.86 -13.86 -10.09
CA PHE A 136 -5.51 -13.29 -10.17
C PHE A 136 -4.90 -13.01 -8.79
N LEU A 137 -5.65 -13.24 -7.69
CA LEU A 137 -5.14 -13.04 -6.34
C LEU A 137 -4.01 -14.03 -6.04
N GLN A 138 -2.85 -13.48 -5.67
CA GLN A 138 -1.66 -14.27 -5.36
C GLN A 138 -1.66 -14.67 -3.89
N TYR A 139 -2.36 -15.75 -3.54
CA TYR A 139 -2.42 -16.28 -2.16
C TYR A 139 -1.03 -16.52 -1.56
N THR A 140 -0.08 -17.00 -2.36
CA THR A 140 1.32 -17.18 -1.95
C THR A 140 1.98 -15.88 -1.47
N VAL A 141 1.59 -14.72 -1.99
CA VAL A 141 2.11 -13.42 -1.52
C VAL A 141 1.49 -13.06 -0.17
N LEU A 142 0.21 -13.39 0.05
CA LEU A 142 -0.46 -13.17 1.33
C LEU A 142 0.20 -14.00 2.44
N GLU A 143 0.53 -15.26 2.14
CA GLU A 143 1.28 -16.12 3.06
C GLU A 143 2.67 -15.57 3.33
N GLN A 144 3.43 -15.16 2.30
CA GLN A 144 4.76 -14.56 2.48
C GLN A 144 4.75 -13.30 3.35
N LEU A 145 3.70 -12.46 3.24
CA LEU A 145 3.52 -11.30 4.10
C LEU A 145 3.35 -11.72 5.57
N LYS A 146 2.50 -12.72 5.84
CA LYS A 146 2.28 -13.24 7.20
C LYS A 146 3.50 -13.99 7.76
N ASP A 147 4.24 -14.68 6.90
CA ASP A 147 5.50 -15.34 7.24
C ASP A 147 6.67 -14.34 7.39
N ARG A 148 6.43 -13.04 7.12
CA ARG A 148 7.38 -11.93 7.20
C ARG A 148 8.60 -12.02 6.27
N MET A 149 8.56 -12.92 5.30
CA MET A 149 9.65 -13.16 4.35
C MET A 149 9.11 -13.16 2.93
N VAL A 150 9.38 -12.09 2.19
CA VAL A 150 8.92 -11.90 0.81
C VAL A 150 10.11 -11.98 -0.13
N PHE A 151 10.16 -13.03 -0.95
CA PHE A 151 11.21 -13.20 -1.95
C PHE A 151 10.80 -12.56 -3.29
N SER A 152 11.47 -11.45 -3.63
CA SER A 152 11.30 -10.76 -4.91
C SER A 152 12.43 -11.11 -5.86
N THR A 153 12.10 -11.65 -7.04
CA THR A 153 13.04 -12.03 -8.10
C THR A 153 13.19 -10.95 -9.18
N LYS A 154 12.32 -9.94 -9.19
CA LYS A 154 12.23 -8.95 -10.27
C LYS A 154 13.42 -7.97 -10.22
N TYR A 155 14.10 -7.80 -11.36
CA TYR A 155 15.34 -7.03 -11.56
C TYR A 155 16.56 -7.58 -10.81
N GLN A 156 16.50 -7.61 -9.49
CA GLN A 156 17.54 -8.18 -8.63
C GLN A 156 16.87 -8.98 -7.53
N SER A 157 17.28 -10.24 -7.38
CA SER A 157 16.73 -11.11 -6.35
C SER A 157 17.07 -10.58 -4.96
N VAL A 158 16.04 -10.37 -4.14
CA VAL A 158 16.17 -9.87 -2.78
C VAL A 158 15.16 -10.55 -1.87
N MET A 159 15.62 -10.92 -0.67
CA MET A 159 14.75 -11.32 0.43
C MET A 159 14.36 -10.06 1.21
N LYS A 160 13.07 -9.72 1.22
CA LYS A 160 12.54 -8.63 2.04
C LYS A 160 12.04 -9.23 3.34
N VAL A 161 12.58 -8.75 4.46
CA VAL A 161 12.18 -9.18 5.80
C VAL A 161 11.35 -8.08 6.44
N LEU A 162 10.13 -8.43 6.85
CA LEU A 162 9.24 -7.53 7.57
C LEU A 162 9.64 -7.56 9.06
N PRO A 163 9.95 -6.40 9.70
CA PRO A 163 10.50 -6.37 11.06
C PRO A 163 9.48 -6.80 12.13
N GLN A 164 8.19 -6.76 11.81
CA GLN A 164 7.08 -7.03 12.72
C GLN A 164 5.97 -7.80 12.00
N ASN A 165 5.03 -8.36 12.77
CA ASN A 165 3.83 -8.95 12.20
C ASN A 165 3.01 -7.89 11.46
N VAL A 166 2.37 -8.29 10.37
CA VAL A 166 1.66 -7.36 9.49
C VAL A 166 0.20 -7.74 9.35
N HIS A 167 -0.64 -6.72 9.27
CA HIS A 167 -2.04 -6.87 8.90
C HIS A 167 -2.13 -7.05 7.39
N VAL A 168 -2.90 -8.05 6.95
CA VAL A 168 -3.18 -8.28 5.52
C VAL A 168 -4.69 -8.31 5.35
N VAL A 169 -5.22 -7.33 4.61
CA VAL A 169 -6.66 -7.18 4.36
C VAL A 169 -6.91 -7.21 2.87
N VAL A 170 -7.78 -8.12 2.42
CA VAL A 170 -8.20 -8.26 1.03
C VAL A 170 -9.61 -7.70 0.90
N PHE A 171 -9.78 -6.71 0.02
CA PHE A 171 -11.09 -6.17 -0.35
C PHE A 171 -11.50 -6.75 -1.70
N SER A 172 -12.66 -7.41 -1.76
CA SER A 172 -13.13 -8.07 -2.97
C SER A 172 -14.64 -7.93 -3.16
N ASN A 173 -15.08 -8.28 -4.37
CA ASN A 173 -16.49 -8.47 -4.71
C ASN A 173 -16.91 -9.94 -4.80
N GLU A 174 -15.95 -10.84 -4.65
CA GLU A 174 -16.10 -12.28 -4.82
C GLU A 174 -15.51 -12.98 -3.59
N GLN A 175 -16.01 -14.18 -3.29
CA GLN A 175 -15.47 -14.99 -2.21
C GLN A 175 -14.04 -15.46 -2.55
N PRO A 176 -13.13 -15.57 -1.56
CA PRO A 176 -11.82 -16.16 -1.80
C PRO A 176 -11.95 -17.66 -2.08
N ASP A 177 -10.96 -18.19 -2.77
CA ASP A 177 -10.80 -19.63 -2.97
C ASP A 177 -10.22 -20.23 -1.69
N MET A 178 -11.05 -20.97 -0.97
CA MET A 178 -10.74 -21.61 0.31
C MET A 178 -9.76 -22.79 0.19
N THR A 179 -9.42 -23.22 -1.03
CA THR A 179 -8.47 -24.31 -1.28
C THR A 179 -7.03 -23.85 -1.40
N LYS A 180 -6.78 -22.53 -1.38
CA LYS A 180 -5.47 -21.94 -1.72
C LYS A 180 -4.54 -21.72 -0.54
N MET A 181 -5.07 -21.67 0.68
CA MET A 181 -4.31 -21.54 1.93
C MET A 181 -4.93 -22.47 2.99
N SER A 182 -4.30 -22.58 4.15
CA SER A 182 -4.89 -23.29 5.28
C SER A 182 -6.09 -22.54 5.87
N GLU A 183 -7.10 -23.28 6.34
CA GLU A 183 -8.40 -22.72 6.77
C GLU A 183 -8.27 -21.64 7.86
N ASP A 184 -7.32 -21.82 8.77
CA ASP A 184 -7.05 -20.92 9.88
C ASP A 184 -6.53 -19.54 9.46
N ARG A 185 -6.10 -19.38 8.20
CA ARG A 185 -5.66 -18.09 7.66
C ARG A 185 -6.83 -17.21 7.19
N TYR A 186 -8.04 -17.74 7.03
CA TYR A 186 -9.15 -16.98 6.45
C TYR A 186 -10.05 -16.37 7.53
N VAL A 187 -10.10 -15.04 7.58
CA VAL A 187 -11.09 -14.30 8.38
C VAL A 187 -12.03 -13.57 7.42
N ILE A 188 -13.19 -14.17 7.11
CA ILE A 188 -14.11 -13.65 6.10
C ILE A 188 -15.20 -12.80 6.75
N ARG A 189 -15.38 -11.57 6.25
CA ARG A 189 -16.41 -10.62 6.66
C ARG A 189 -17.25 -10.23 5.44
N SER A 190 -18.48 -10.72 5.41
CA SER A 190 -19.46 -10.36 4.39
C SER A 190 -20.10 -9.01 4.72
N MET A 191 -20.10 -8.10 3.76
CA MET A 191 -20.75 -6.80 3.91
C MET A 191 -22.16 -6.88 3.32
N GLN A 192 -23.16 -6.75 4.17
CA GLN A 192 -24.57 -6.67 3.76
C GLN A 192 -24.99 -5.24 3.42
#